data_AF-A0A927RRN8-F1
#
_entry.id   AF-A0A927RRN8-F1
#
_cell.length_a   1.000
_cell.length_b   1.000
_cell.length_c   1.000
_cell.angle_alpha   90.00
_cell.angle_beta   90.00
_cell.angle_gamma   90.00
#
_symmetry.space_group_name_H-M   'P 1'
#
loop_
_entity.id
_entity.type
_entity.pdbx_description
1 polymer ?
#
loop_
_entity_poly.entity_id
_entity_poly.type
_entity_poly.pdbx_seq_one_letter_code
_entity_poly.pdbx_strand_id
1 'polypeptide(L)'
;MDAKITKKRLARMLSYDWMKIVGVAAAFILVWVLIFTMTATRITPAQQFTVFNYYANAGLTDKFYSLYSNTLTDGTFSYEVIEINQNDLATSGEENAHTLMESRFATDEGDVMFVPHIGDKNFAKKDDETGETVYEYTYAEVFFNGWFAYVYELYKEDETTGELVGGYFYDMEQFLTEYFGENWETGELDKAKAERDFRARVKENKDKRFKKEAEIAQGVLDEYERLEKYRAALNEFYGYLESGVVEFTTLELYGEDDEVLRSGNYALNICPDEEGSGSTLSDYIYYRTSVEVLDEDGETTTENKNSAQDMQAIFLKMKGVEDSFEYETLLFVNTLIAASLPQAD
;
A
#
# COMPACT_ATOMS: atom_id res chain seq x y z
N MET A 1 17.20 -54.27 50.61
CA MET A 1 17.22 -55.05 49.36
C MET A 1 17.86 -54.15 48.32
N ASP A 2 19.16 -54.36 48.07
CA ASP A 2 20.02 -53.44 47.30
C ASP A 2 19.73 -53.59 45.80
N ALA A 3 19.02 -52.62 45.23
CA ALA A 3 18.57 -52.65 43.84
C ALA A 3 19.71 -52.22 42.89
N LYS A 4 20.74 -53.06 42.75
CA LYS A 4 21.80 -52.83 41.75
C LYS A 4 21.23 -52.92 40.34
N ILE A 5 21.19 -51.78 39.65
CA ILE A 5 20.83 -51.68 38.22
C ILE A 5 21.94 -52.36 37.41
N THR A 6 21.66 -53.55 36.88
CA THR A 6 22.59 -54.28 36.00
C THR A 6 22.30 -53.97 34.54
N LYS A 7 23.35 -53.89 33.69
CA LYS A 7 23.24 -53.60 32.23
C LYS A 7 22.16 -54.44 31.52
N LYS A 8 21.99 -55.70 31.92
CA LYS A 8 20.99 -56.64 31.38
C LYS A 8 19.54 -56.23 31.68
N ARG A 9 19.30 -55.57 32.82
CA ARG A 9 17.97 -55.09 33.24
C ARG A 9 17.59 -53.80 32.51
N LEU A 10 18.56 -52.90 32.33
CA LEU A 10 18.39 -51.67 31.53
C LEU A 10 18.07 -51.99 30.06
N ALA A 11 18.80 -52.95 29.46
CA ALA A 11 18.57 -53.38 28.08
C ALA A 11 17.18 -54.01 27.86
N ARG A 12 16.66 -54.78 28.83
CA ARG A 12 15.29 -55.33 28.77
C ARG A 12 14.20 -54.27 28.91
N MET A 13 14.45 -53.24 29.71
CA MET A 13 13.50 -52.13 29.89
C MET A 13 13.42 -51.28 28.62
N LEU A 14 14.57 -50.96 28.02
CA LEU A 14 14.65 -50.29 26.72
C LEU A 14 14.02 -51.11 25.58
N SER A 15 14.27 -52.42 25.51
CA SER A 15 13.69 -53.26 24.43
C SER A 15 12.16 -53.42 24.51
N TYR A 16 11.54 -53.17 25.67
CA TYR A 16 10.10 -53.34 25.88
C TYR A 16 9.34 -52.01 25.81
N ASP A 17 9.96 -50.90 26.21
CA ASP A 17 9.32 -49.58 26.23
C ASP A 17 9.82 -48.59 25.16
N TRP A 18 10.75 -48.99 24.26
CA TRP A 18 11.27 -48.10 23.20
C TRP A 18 10.17 -47.45 22.36
N MET A 19 9.09 -48.17 22.04
CA MET A 19 7.98 -47.64 21.25
C MET A 19 7.21 -46.55 22.01
N LYS A 20 7.07 -46.69 23.33
CA LYS A 20 6.48 -45.65 24.19
C LYS A 20 7.41 -44.45 24.33
N ILE A 21 8.72 -44.67 24.44
CA ILE A 21 9.73 -43.61 24.49
C ILE A 21 9.70 -42.80 23.19
N VAL A 22 9.65 -43.46 22.03
CA VAL A 22 9.50 -42.79 20.72
C VAL A 22 8.17 -42.06 20.61
N GLY A 23 7.06 -42.67 21.05
CA GLY A 23 5.74 -42.02 21.05
C GLY A 23 5.68 -40.77 21.92
N VAL A 24 6.26 -40.81 23.12
CA VAL A 24 6.36 -39.64 24.01
C VAL A 24 7.29 -38.58 23.42
N ALA A 25 8.41 -38.96 22.80
CA ALA A 25 9.29 -38.02 22.12
C ALA A 25 8.59 -37.33 20.95
N ALA A 26 7.85 -38.07 20.12
CA ALA A 26 7.07 -37.51 19.01
C ALA A 26 5.97 -36.56 19.51
N ALA A 27 5.25 -36.94 20.58
CA ALA A 27 4.25 -36.07 21.21
C ALA A 27 4.88 -34.79 21.77
N PHE A 28 6.05 -34.89 22.40
CA PHE A 28 6.77 -33.74 22.93
C PHE A 28 7.23 -32.80 21.80
N ILE A 29 7.75 -33.34 20.69
CA ILE A 29 8.10 -32.56 19.49
C ILE A 29 6.86 -31.86 18.93
N LEU A 30 5.73 -32.57 18.82
CA LEU A 30 4.47 -32.00 18.35
C LEU A 30 3.98 -30.85 19.22
N VAL A 31 4.02 -31.04 20.55
CA VAL A 31 3.69 -29.98 21.51
C VAL A 31 4.67 -28.81 21.39
N TRP A 32 5.96 -29.08 21.19
CA TRP A 32 6.97 -28.03 21.03
C TRP A 32 6.77 -27.23 19.74
N VAL A 33 6.44 -27.90 18.63
CA VAL A 33 6.09 -27.27 17.35
C VAL A 33 4.80 -26.46 17.49
N LEU A 34 3.77 -27.00 18.15
CA LEU A 34 2.51 -26.27 18.42
C LEU A 34 2.74 -25.04 19.29
N ILE A 35 3.55 -25.14 20.34
CA ILE A 35 3.92 -24.00 21.17
C ILE A 35 4.65 -22.98 20.30
N PHE A 36 5.62 -23.39 19.49
CA PHE A 36 6.35 -22.46 18.63
C PHE A 36 5.42 -21.76 17.61
N THR A 37 4.54 -22.51 16.95
CA THR A 37 3.61 -21.95 15.95
C THR A 37 2.52 -21.07 16.56
N MET A 38 2.08 -21.35 17.79
CA MET A 38 1.08 -20.54 18.51
C MET A 38 1.69 -19.35 19.27
N THR A 39 2.96 -19.43 19.67
CA THR A 39 3.63 -18.36 20.42
C THR A 39 4.39 -17.38 19.53
N ALA A 40 4.78 -17.78 18.32
CA ALA A 40 5.37 -16.88 17.33
C ALA A 40 4.43 -15.70 17.06
N THR A 41 4.93 -14.49 17.27
CA THR A 41 4.32 -13.24 16.77
C THR A 41 4.33 -13.30 15.25
N ARG A 42 3.16 -13.47 14.64
CA ARG A 42 2.98 -13.26 13.20
C ARG A 42 2.72 -11.78 12.97
N ILE A 43 3.31 -11.25 11.91
CA ILE A 43 2.99 -9.92 11.41
C ILE A 43 1.52 -9.93 11.02
N THR A 44 0.76 -8.94 11.49
CA THR A 44 -0.66 -8.80 11.13
C THR A 44 -0.77 -8.11 9.76
N PRO A 45 -1.89 -8.29 9.02
CA PRO A 45 -2.09 -7.55 7.76
C PRO A 45 -1.92 -6.04 7.92
N ALA A 46 -2.34 -5.46 9.05
CA ALA A 46 -2.15 -4.04 9.36
C ALA A 46 -0.67 -3.61 9.45
N GLN A 47 0.23 -4.52 9.81
CA GLN A 47 1.68 -4.28 9.93
C GLN A 47 2.43 -4.56 8.62
N GLN A 48 1.73 -5.02 7.59
CA GLN A 48 2.27 -5.20 6.24
C GLN A 48 1.79 -4.04 5.36
N PHE A 49 2.70 -3.37 4.67
CA PHE A 49 2.35 -2.38 3.65
C PHE A 49 2.57 -3.00 2.27
N THR A 50 1.54 -3.08 1.43
CA THR A 50 1.60 -3.80 0.15
C THR A 50 1.36 -2.88 -1.03
N VAL A 51 2.35 -2.80 -1.91
CA VAL A 51 2.28 -2.07 -3.17
C VAL A 51 1.97 -3.03 -4.32
N PHE A 52 0.97 -2.67 -5.12
CA PHE A 52 0.65 -3.33 -6.39
C PHE A 52 1.08 -2.48 -7.57
N ASN A 53 1.67 -3.10 -8.58
CA ASN A 53 1.90 -2.49 -9.90
C ASN A 53 0.99 -3.17 -10.92
N TYR A 54 0.04 -2.42 -11.49
CA TYR A 54 -1.06 -2.98 -12.26
C TYR A 54 -0.97 -2.65 -13.76
N TYR A 55 -0.77 -3.73 -14.52
CA TYR A 55 -1.03 -3.91 -15.97
C TYR A 55 -0.42 -2.86 -16.93
N ALA A 56 -0.66 -2.98 -18.24
CA ALA A 56 -0.18 -2.07 -19.31
C ALA A 56 1.32 -2.05 -19.68
N ASN A 57 2.08 -3.15 -19.49
CA ASN A 57 3.55 -3.12 -19.54
C ASN A 57 4.15 -2.10 -18.55
N ALA A 58 3.43 -1.80 -17.47
CA ALA A 58 3.99 -1.08 -16.36
C ALA A 58 5.11 -1.90 -15.70
N GLY A 59 6.07 -1.22 -15.10
CA GLY A 59 7.21 -1.86 -14.45
C GLY A 59 7.76 -1.01 -13.32
N LEU A 60 8.32 -1.70 -12.34
CA LEU A 60 9.11 -1.12 -11.25
C LEU A 60 10.59 -1.23 -11.60
N THR A 61 11.36 -0.18 -11.31
CA THR A 61 12.81 -0.16 -11.56
C THR A 61 13.61 -0.52 -10.30
N ASP A 62 14.91 -0.76 -10.47
CA ASP A 62 15.86 -0.91 -9.35
C ASP A 62 15.85 0.29 -8.39
N LYS A 63 15.61 1.51 -8.89
CA LYS A 63 15.50 2.71 -8.05
C LYS A 63 14.27 2.64 -7.16
N PHE A 64 13.14 2.16 -7.66
CA PHE A 64 11.95 1.91 -6.83
C PHE A 64 12.23 0.90 -5.72
N TYR A 65 12.88 -0.22 -6.05
CA TYR A 65 13.28 -1.20 -5.03
C TYR A 65 14.26 -0.60 -3.99
N SER A 66 15.16 0.28 -4.41
CA SER A 66 16.08 0.96 -3.49
C SER A 66 15.39 1.98 -2.60
N LEU A 67 14.49 2.80 -3.16
CA LEU A 67 13.69 3.77 -2.42
C LEU A 67 12.88 3.05 -1.35
N TYR A 68 12.24 1.96 -1.74
CA TYR A 68 11.50 1.09 -0.85
C TYR A 68 12.34 0.46 0.26
N SER A 69 13.56 -0.01 -0.05
CA SER A 69 14.42 -0.55 1.02
C SER A 69 14.82 0.55 2.00
N ASN A 70 14.99 1.77 1.49
CA ASN A 70 15.34 2.94 2.28
C ASN A 70 14.15 3.46 3.10
N THR A 71 12.91 3.43 2.60
CA THR A 71 11.73 3.92 3.36
C THR A 71 11.53 3.15 4.66
N LEU A 72 11.82 1.85 4.67
CA LEU A 72 11.81 1.03 5.89
C LEU A 72 12.95 1.39 6.86
N THR A 73 14.12 1.79 6.35
CA THR A 73 15.30 2.09 7.18
C THR A 73 15.39 3.55 7.64
N ASP A 74 14.87 4.47 6.83
CA ASP A 74 15.03 5.92 6.98
C ASP A 74 13.88 6.53 7.80
N GLY A 75 12.90 5.70 8.17
CA GLY A 75 11.80 6.08 9.06
C GLY A 75 10.67 6.83 8.35
N THR A 76 10.48 6.64 7.04
CA THR A 76 9.33 7.17 6.30
C THR A 76 8.02 6.69 6.92
N PHE A 77 7.89 5.37 7.06
CA PHE A 77 6.72 4.77 7.70
C PHE A 77 6.77 4.96 9.21
N SER A 78 5.60 4.86 9.85
CA SER A 78 5.58 4.74 11.30
C SER A 78 6.07 3.37 11.76
N TYR A 79 6.32 3.25 13.07
CA TYR A 79 6.72 2.00 13.73
C TYR A 79 5.70 0.85 13.58
N GLU A 80 4.52 1.14 13.04
CA GLU A 80 3.46 0.16 12.80
C GLU A 80 3.71 -0.70 11.57
N VAL A 81 4.37 -0.14 10.54
CA VAL A 81 4.78 -0.90 9.36
C VAL A 81 6.06 -1.66 9.71
N ILE A 82 5.97 -2.99 9.70
CA ILE A 82 7.09 -3.89 10.02
C ILE A 82 7.66 -4.48 8.74
N GLU A 83 6.78 -4.80 7.81
CA GLU A 83 7.13 -5.43 6.55
C GLU A 83 6.43 -4.67 5.44
N ILE A 84 7.14 -4.53 4.35
CA ILE A 84 6.56 -4.01 3.13
C ILE A 84 6.61 -5.19 2.15
N ASN A 85 5.57 -5.32 1.32
CA ASN A 85 5.47 -6.27 0.23
C ASN A 85 5.25 -5.55 -1.11
N GLN A 86 5.76 -6.15 -2.18
CA GLN A 86 5.53 -5.68 -3.53
C GLN A 86 5.02 -6.83 -4.39
N ASN A 87 3.95 -6.56 -5.12
CA ASN A 87 3.38 -7.51 -6.07
C ASN A 87 3.35 -6.86 -7.44
N ASP A 88 4.29 -7.26 -8.29
CA ASP A 88 4.28 -6.87 -9.69
C ASP A 88 3.29 -7.76 -10.46
N LEU A 89 2.10 -7.22 -10.74
CA LEU A 89 1.05 -7.93 -11.45
C LEU A 89 1.23 -7.80 -12.97
N ALA A 90 1.97 -6.78 -13.43
CA ALA A 90 2.16 -6.48 -14.84
C ALA A 90 2.92 -7.60 -15.59
N THR A 91 3.79 -8.35 -14.92
CA THR A 91 4.59 -9.43 -15.51
C THR A 91 3.94 -10.81 -15.45
N SER A 92 2.83 -10.96 -14.71
CA SER A 92 2.19 -12.26 -14.45
C SER A 92 1.20 -12.70 -15.55
N GLY A 93 0.85 -11.81 -16.48
CA GLY A 93 -0.23 -12.00 -17.45
C GLY A 93 -1.61 -11.75 -16.82
N GLU A 94 -2.58 -11.31 -17.63
CA GLU A 94 -3.87 -10.76 -17.20
C GLU A 94 -4.67 -11.71 -16.28
N GLU A 95 -4.89 -12.96 -16.69
CA GLU A 95 -5.65 -13.94 -15.90
C GLU A 95 -5.01 -14.26 -14.53
N ASN A 96 -3.68 -14.29 -14.46
CA ASN A 96 -2.97 -14.55 -13.21
C ASN A 96 -2.97 -13.32 -12.30
N ALA A 97 -2.93 -12.11 -12.88
CA ALA A 97 -3.03 -10.87 -12.13
C ALA A 97 -4.39 -10.77 -11.41
N HIS A 98 -5.50 -11.04 -12.09
CA HIS A 98 -6.83 -11.07 -11.47
C HIS A 98 -6.92 -12.12 -10.36
N THR A 99 -6.47 -13.35 -10.60
CA THR A 99 -6.48 -14.42 -9.60
C THR A 99 -5.65 -14.07 -8.37
N LEU A 100 -4.48 -13.44 -8.58
CA LEU A 100 -3.62 -13.00 -7.49
C LEU A 100 -4.26 -11.86 -6.69
N MET A 101 -4.86 -10.87 -7.36
CA MET A 101 -5.61 -9.80 -6.69
C MET A 101 -6.78 -10.35 -5.88
N GLU A 102 -7.63 -11.22 -6.46
CA GLU A 102 -8.72 -11.88 -5.73
C GLU A 102 -8.22 -12.57 -4.46
N SER A 103 -7.11 -13.32 -4.56
CA SER A 103 -6.52 -14.00 -3.41
C SER A 103 -6.03 -13.04 -2.34
N ARG A 104 -5.37 -11.94 -2.73
CA ARG A 104 -4.81 -10.95 -1.79
C ARG A 104 -5.91 -10.14 -1.13
N PHE A 105 -6.92 -9.79 -1.93
CA PHE A 105 -8.05 -9.00 -1.47
C PHE A 105 -8.96 -9.78 -0.54
N ALA A 106 -9.13 -11.08 -0.76
CA ALA A 106 -9.81 -11.98 0.19
C ALA A 106 -9.08 -12.12 1.54
N THR A 107 -7.81 -11.70 1.62
CA THR A 107 -7.00 -11.71 2.85
C THR A 107 -6.72 -10.32 3.41
N ASP A 108 -7.44 -9.29 2.94
CA ASP A 108 -7.29 -7.90 3.39
C ASP A 108 -5.87 -7.34 3.18
N GLU A 109 -5.18 -7.80 2.13
CA GLU A 109 -3.82 -7.41 1.77
C GLU A 109 -3.83 -6.43 0.57
N GLY A 110 -3.40 -5.19 0.81
CA GLY A 110 -3.28 -4.15 -0.21
C GLY A 110 -3.42 -2.75 0.36
N ASP A 111 -2.50 -1.86 -0.02
CA ASP A 111 -2.48 -0.47 0.46
C ASP A 111 -2.56 0.53 -0.69
N VAL A 112 -1.70 0.36 -1.70
CA VAL A 112 -1.66 1.24 -2.86
C VAL A 112 -1.41 0.46 -4.13
N MET A 113 -2.06 0.87 -5.20
CA MET A 113 -1.85 0.35 -6.53
C MET A 113 -1.47 1.46 -7.49
N PHE A 114 -0.49 1.19 -8.35
CA PHE A 114 -0.16 2.07 -9.45
C PHE A 114 -0.68 1.53 -10.78
N VAL A 115 -1.33 2.40 -11.56
CA VAL A 115 -1.92 2.07 -12.87
C VAL A 115 -1.83 3.29 -13.79
N PRO A 116 -1.43 3.14 -15.06
CA PRO A 116 -1.44 4.27 -15.98
C PRO A 116 -2.87 4.62 -16.43
N HIS A 117 -3.21 5.91 -16.48
CA HIS A 117 -4.47 6.39 -17.04
C HIS A 117 -4.37 6.60 -18.55
N ILE A 118 -4.03 5.52 -19.26
CA ILE A 118 -3.98 5.47 -20.72
C ILE A 118 -4.99 4.46 -21.23
N GLY A 119 -5.41 4.63 -22.48
CA GLY A 119 -6.36 3.74 -23.14
C GLY A 119 -5.92 2.27 -23.10
N ASP A 120 -6.84 1.40 -22.67
CA ASP A 120 -6.60 -0.03 -22.60
C ASP A 120 -6.75 -0.66 -23.99
N LYS A 121 -5.68 -1.31 -24.47
CA LYS A 121 -5.64 -2.01 -25.76
C LYS A 121 -6.70 -3.10 -25.90
N ASN A 122 -7.16 -3.69 -24.80
CA ASN A 122 -8.24 -4.67 -24.81
C ASN A 122 -9.61 -4.03 -25.14
N PHE A 123 -9.74 -2.71 -24.98
CA PHE A 123 -10.94 -1.91 -25.24
C PHE A 123 -10.74 -0.90 -26.39
N ALA A 124 -9.84 -1.23 -27.32
CA ALA A 124 -9.60 -0.43 -28.52
C ALA A 124 -10.67 -0.68 -29.58
N LYS A 125 -11.33 0.38 -30.04
CA LYS A 125 -12.26 0.39 -31.18
C LYS A 125 -11.76 1.33 -32.28
N LYS A 126 -12.31 1.16 -33.48
CA LYS A 126 -12.08 2.09 -34.59
C LYS A 126 -13.22 3.09 -34.63
N ASP A 127 -12.88 4.37 -34.66
CA ASP A 127 -13.85 5.42 -34.90
C ASP A 127 -14.41 5.30 -36.32
N ASP A 128 -15.73 5.28 -36.44
CA ASP A 128 -16.43 5.03 -37.71
C ASP A 128 -16.28 6.21 -38.70
N GLU A 129 -15.99 7.43 -38.22
CA GLU A 129 -15.87 8.64 -39.04
C GLU A 129 -14.43 8.94 -39.44
N THR A 130 -13.47 8.75 -38.52
CA THR A 130 -12.05 9.12 -38.72
C THR A 130 -11.16 7.91 -39.03
N GLY A 131 -11.57 6.70 -38.64
CA GLY A 131 -10.74 5.49 -38.73
C GLY A 131 -9.60 5.43 -37.71
N GLU A 132 -9.53 6.40 -36.79
CA GLU A 132 -8.57 6.43 -35.70
C GLU A 132 -8.90 5.38 -34.65
N THR A 133 -7.90 4.95 -33.89
CA THR A 133 -8.12 4.04 -32.76
C THR A 133 -8.57 4.87 -31.57
N VAL A 134 -9.75 4.57 -31.05
CA VAL A 134 -10.29 5.17 -29.82
C VAL A 134 -10.36 4.08 -28.77
N TYR A 135 -10.04 4.42 -27.53
CA TYR A 135 -10.14 3.51 -26.41
C TYR A 135 -11.39 3.83 -25.62
N GLU A 136 -12.20 2.82 -25.34
CA GLU A 136 -13.44 2.99 -24.60
C GLU A 136 -13.21 3.19 -23.11
N TYR A 137 -12.16 2.55 -22.58
CA TYR A 137 -11.74 2.69 -21.19
C TYR A 137 -10.21 2.76 -21.07
N THR A 138 -9.75 3.41 -20.02
CA THR A 138 -8.37 3.39 -19.55
C THR A 138 -8.12 2.20 -18.62
N TYR A 139 -6.85 1.83 -18.43
CA TYR A 139 -6.49 0.77 -17.46
C TYR A 139 -6.96 1.07 -16.03
N ALA A 140 -6.95 2.34 -15.63
CA ALA A 140 -7.44 2.77 -14.32
C ALA A 140 -8.95 2.57 -14.20
N GLU A 141 -9.73 2.88 -15.24
CA GLU A 141 -11.18 2.67 -15.26
C GLU A 141 -11.52 1.18 -15.27
N VAL A 142 -10.81 0.35 -16.05
CA VAL A 142 -11.02 -1.10 -16.07
C VAL A 142 -10.80 -1.69 -14.68
N PHE A 143 -9.73 -1.27 -14.00
CA PHE A 143 -9.51 -1.68 -12.61
C PHE A 143 -10.65 -1.22 -11.70
N PHE A 144 -11.01 0.06 -11.76
CA PHE A 144 -12.05 0.62 -10.90
C PHE A 144 -13.39 -0.08 -11.09
N ASN A 145 -13.79 -0.37 -12.32
CA ASN A 145 -15.02 -1.09 -12.63
C ASN A 145 -15.06 -2.50 -12.00
N GLY A 146 -13.92 -3.21 -11.99
CA GLY A 146 -13.83 -4.54 -11.37
C GLY A 146 -13.75 -4.52 -9.84
N TRP A 147 -13.21 -3.44 -9.25
CA TRP A 147 -12.75 -3.45 -7.85
C TRP A 147 -13.20 -2.26 -7.02
N PHE A 148 -14.17 -1.45 -7.48
CA PHE A 148 -14.58 -0.20 -6.82
C PHE A 148 -14.89 -0.33 -5.32
N ALA A 149 -15.40 -1.49 -4.88
CA ALA A 149 -15.75 -1.76 -3.48
C ALA A 149 -14.55 -1.73 -2.53
N TYR A 150 -13.34 -1.88 -3.09
CA TYR A 150 -12.06 -1.94 -2.39
C TYR A 150 -11.23 -0.67 -2.57
N VAL A 151 -11.79 0.40 -3.12
CA VAL A 151 -11.06 1.64 -3.42
C VAL A 151 -11.60 2.76 -2.55
N TYR A 152 -10.71 3.59 -1.99
CA TYR A 152 -11.12 4.82 -1.34
C TYR A 152 -11.53 5.86 -2.37
N GLU A 153 -12.67 6.52 -2.13
CA GLU A 153 -12.87 7.85 -2.70
C GLU A 153 -11.89 8.77 -2.00
N LEU A 154 -10.97 9.37 -2.74
CA LEU A 154 -9.89 10.17 -2.17
C LEU A 154 -10.41 11.52 -1.70
N TYR A 155 -11.23 12.16 -2.54
CA TYR A 155 -11.59 13.55 -2.39
C TYR A 155 -13.03 13.80 -2.80
N LYS A 156 -13.83 14.37 -1.90
CA LYS A 156 -15.23 14.71 -2.15
C LYS A 156 -15.57 16.09 -1.63
N GLU A 157 -15.94 16.98 -2.53
CA GLU A 157 -16.36 18.34 -2.19
C GLU A 157 -17.88 18.47 -2.09
N ASP A 158 -18.33 19.43 -1.29
CA ASP A 158 -19.68 19.96 -1.37
C ASP A 158 -19.79 20.88 -2.59
N GLU A 159 -20.71 20.56 -3.50
CA GLU A 159 -20.89 21.31 -4.75
C GLU A 159 -21.24 22.81 -4.54
N THR A 160 -21.72 23.19 -3.35
CA THR A 160 -22.15 24.55 -3.02
C THR A 160 -21.04 25.35 -2.34
N THR A 161 -20.32 24.74 -1.40
CA THR A 161 -19.29 25.43 -0.61
C THR A 161 -17.88 25.23 -1.15
N GLY A 162 -17.64 24.19 -1.94
CA GLY A 162 -16.29 23.75 -2.36
C GLY A 162 -15.46 23.22 -1.19
N GLU A 163 -16.08 22.96 -0.04
CA GLU A 163 -15.38 22.40 1.12
C GLU A 163 -15.35 20.88 1.00
N LEU A 164 -14.26 20.30 1.51
CA LEU A 164 -14.10 18.86 1.62
C LEU A 164 -15.13 18.30 2.62
N VAL A 165 -15.97 17.37 2.17
CA VAL A 165 -17.07 16.77 2.96
C VAL A 165 -16.98 15.25 3.08
N GLY A 166 -15.97 14.63 2.46
CA GLY A 166 -15.74 13.20 2.59
C GLY A 166 -14.55 12.70 1.79
N GLY A 167 -14.29 11.39 1.93
CA GLY A 167 -13.18 10.71 1.29
C GLY A 167 -11.96 10.59 2.20
N TYR A 168 -10.94 9.90 1.70
CA TYR A 168 -9.72 9.59 2.45
C TYR A 168 -9.06 10.80 3.10
N PHE A 169 -8.91 11.90 2.35
CA PHE A 169 -8.27 13.11 2.86
C PHE A 169 -9.12 13.83 3.90
N TYR A 170 -10.45 13.79 3.76
CA TYR A 170 -11.37 14.33 4.78
C TYR A 170 -11.25 13.54 6.09
N ASP A 171 -11.29 12.22 6.00
CA ASP A 171 -11.21 11.34 7.16
C ASP A 171 -9.87 11.53 7.89
N MET A 172 -8.79 11.75 7.15
CA MET A 172 -7.47 12.09 7.71
C MET A 172 -7.47 13.44 8.44
N GLU A 173 -8.10 14.48 7.90
CA GLU A 173 -8.25 15.78 8.58
C GLU A 173 -9.04 15.65 9.88
N GLN A 174 -10.14 14.90 9.85
CA GLN A 174 -10.95 14.65 11.06
C GLN A 174 -10.15 13.89 12.10
N PHE A 175 -9.40 12.87 11.69
CA PHE A 175 -8.50 12.12 12.55
C PHE A 175 -7.45 13.03 13.20
N LEU A 176 -6.78 13.89 12.43
CA LEU A 176 -5.78 14.82 12.96
C LEU A 176 -6.40 15.88 13.88
N THR A 177 -7.60 16.35 13.56
CA THR A 177 -8.37 17.30 14.39
C THR A 177 -8.62 16.76 15.79
N GLU A 178 -8.80 15.44 15.94
CA GLU A 178 -8.94 14.83 17.26
C GLU A 178 -7.72 15.03 18.17
N TYR A 179 -6.51 15.11 17.60
CA TYR A 179 -5.24 15.17 18.35
C TYR A 179 -4.63 16.55 18.39
N PHE A 180 -4.87 17.38 17.37
CA PHE A 180 -4.27 18.72 17.23
C PHE A 180 -5.30 19.86 17.38
N GLY A 181 -6.60 19.55 17.44
CA GLY A 181 -7.70 20.51 17.48
C GLY A 181 -8.11 21.02 16.10
N GLU A 182 -9.09 21.94 16.04
CA GLU A 182 -9.67 22.46 14.78
C GLU A 182 -8.62 23.04 13.81
N ASN A 183 -7.52 23.59 14.34
CA ASN A 183 -6.39 24.07 13.54
C ASN A 183 -5.30 23.00 13.45
N TRP A 184 -5.64 21.78 13.01
CA TRP A 184 -4.76 20.62 13.10
C TRP A 184 -3.38 20.86 12.44
N GLU A 185 -3.34 21.65 11.38
CA GLU A 185 -2.13 22.03 10.63
C GLU A 185 -1.03 22.64 11.51
N THR A 186 -1.41 23.46 12.49
CA THR A 186 -0.48 24.24 13.34
C THR A 186 -0.69 24.05 14.84
N GLY A 187 -1.73 23.31 15.22
CA GLY A 187 -2.10 23.01 16.60
C GLY A 187 -1.00 22.26 17.35
N GLU A 188 -1.03 22.36 18.68
CA GLU A 188 -0.16 21.54 19.52
C GLU A 188 -0.79 20.16 19.72
N LEU A 189 0.04 19.11 19.61
CA LEU A 189 -0.39 17.74 19.87
C LEU A 189 -0.90 17.58 21.32
N ASP A 190 -2.14 17.11 21.48
CA ASP A 190 -2.67 16.62 22.75
C ASP A 190 -2.01 15.28 23.10
N LYS A 191 -0.82 15.38 23.70
CA LYS A 191 -0.03 14.25 24.17
C LYS A 191 -0.77 13.37 25.19
N ALA A 192 -1.69 13.94 25.96
CA ALA A 192 -2.46 13.19 26.95
C ALA A 192 -3.53 12.32 26.28
N LYS A 193 -4.22 12.84 25.27
CA LYS A 193 -5.12 12.04 24.42
C LYS A 193 -4.34 10.98 23.65
N ALA A 194 -3.26 11.34 22.96
CA ALA A 194 -2.45 10.39 22.19
C ALA A 194 -1.91 9.25 23.08
N GLU A 195 -1.38 9.54 24.26
CA GLU A 195 -0.94 8.49 25.20
C GLU A 195 -2.10 7.59 25.67
N ARG A 196 -3.24 8.19 26.03
CA ARG A 196 -4.41 7.43 26.50
C ARG A 196 -4.91 6.48 25.42
N ASP A 197 -5.04 6.97 24.19
CA ASP A 197 -5.60 6.21 23.08
C ASP A 197 -4.60 5.14 22.61
N PHE A 198 -3.30 5.43 22.59
CA PHE A 198 -2.24 4.42 22.38
C PHE A 198 -2.30 3.29 23.41
N ARG A 199 -2.35 3.63 24.71
CA ARG A 199 -2.43 2.63 25.79
C ARG A 199 -3.71 1.80 25.70
N ALA A 200 -4.83 2.39 25.26
CA ALA A 200 -6.07 1.68 25.02
C ALA A 200 -5.91 0.68 23.86
N ARG A 201 -5.39 1.11 22.72
CA ARG A 201 -5.13 0.29 21.53
C ARG A 201 -4.22 -0.90 21.83
N VAL A 202 -3.07 -0.65 22.46
CA VAL A 202 -2.11 -1.70 22.87
C VAL A 202 -2.78 -2.78 23.73
N LYS A 203 -3.66 -2.36 24.65
CA LYS A 203 -4.37 -3.28 25.54
C LYS A 203 -5.48 -4.05 24.82
N GLU A 204 -6.24 -3.40 23.97
CA GLU A 204 -7.33 -4.00 23.19
C GLU A 204 -6.80 -5.07 22.23
N ASN A 205 -5.76 -4.73 21.48
CA ASN A 205 -5.12 -5.62 20.51
C ASN A 205 -4.17 -6.64 21.13
N LYS A 206 -3.91 -6.52 22.43
CA LYS A 206 -2.92 -7.36 23.15
C LYS A 206 -1.57 -7.36 22.44
N ASP A 207 -1.13 -6.18 22.02
CA ASP A 207 0.09 -6.03 21.25
C ASP A 207 1.29 -6.54 22.04
N LYS A 208 1.95 -7.56 21.49
CA LYS A 208 3.06 -8.26 22.13
C LYS A 208 4.37 -7.46 22.08
N ARG A 209 4.44 -6.36 21.33
CA ARG A 209 5.59 -5.43 21.26
C ARG A 209 5.74 -4.62 22.56
N PHE A 210 4.62 -4.30 23.21
CA PHE A 210 4.57 -3.37 24.35
C PHE A 210 4.17 -4.07 25.65
N LYS A 211 5.07 -4.88 26.23
CA LYS A 211 4.78 -5.69 27.44
C LYS A 211 5.24 -5.05 28.74
N LYS A 212 6.30 -4.24 28.67
CA LYS A 212 6.91 -3.56 29.83
C LYS A 212 6.62 -2.08 29.77
N GLU A 213 6.59 -1.41 30.92
CA GLU A 213 6.40 0.04 30.98
C GLU A 213 7.47 0.82 30.19
N ALA A 214 8.71 0.33 30.11
CA ALA A 214 9.73 0.97 29.28
C ALA A 214 9.42 0.86 27.77
N GLU A 215 8.88 -0.28 27.33
CA GLU A 215 8.46 -0.49 25.94
C GLU A 215 7.23 0.38 25.63
N ILE A 216 6.26 0.43 26.55
CA ILE A 216 5.08 1.30 26.44
C ILE A 216 5.49 2.77 26.39
N ALA A 217 6.43 3.21 27.24
CA ALA A 217 6.91 4.59 27.24
C ALA A 217 7.58 4.97 25.92
N GLN A 218 8.36 4.06 25.32
CA GLN A 218 8.92 4.28 23.98
C GLN A 218 7.82 4.34 22.93
N GLY A 219 6.86 3.40 22.95
CA GLY A 219 5.75 3.41 22.00
C GLY A 219 4.87 4.65 22.07
N VAL A 220 4.74 5.28 23.24
CA VAL A 220 4.07 6.58 23.38
C VAL A 220 4.83 7.69 22.65
N LEU A 221 6.18 7.69 22.70
CA LEU A 221 6.98 8.65 21.93
C LEU A 221 6.89 8.38 20.43
N ASP A 222 6.92 7.12 20.03
CA ASP A 222 6.78 6.71 18.63
C ASP A 222 5.37 7.08 18.10
N GLU A 223 4.35 7.01 18.94
CA GLU A 223 2.99 7.47 18.60
C GLU A 223 2.94 8.98 18.37
N TYR A 224 3.62 9.77 19.20
CA TYR A 224 3.70 11.21 18.98
C TYR A 224 4.37 11.53 17.64
N GLU A 225 5.48 10.85 17.33
CA GLU A 225 6.16 11.01 16.06
C GLU A 225 5.28 10.60 14.88
N ARG A 226 4.50 9.51 15.01
CA ARG A 226 3.56 9.05 13.99
C ARG A 226 2.50 10.10 13.66
N LEU A 227 1.85 10.66 14.67
CA LEU A 227 0.80 11.68 14.47
C LEU A 227 1.38 12.95 13.82
N GLU A 228 2.60 13.33 14.19
CA GLU A 228 3.32 14.44 13.57
C GLU A 228 3.69 14.15 12.10
N LYS A 229 4.12 12.92 11.79
CA LYS A 229 4.39 12.49 10.40
C LYS A 229 3.14 12.55 9.54
N TYR A 230 2.00 12.04 10.04
CA TYR A 230 0.74 12.12 9.32
C TYR A 230 0.33 13.57 9.04
N ARG A 231 0.43 14.45 10.04
CA ARG A 231 0.19 15.88 9.85
C ARG A 231 1.11 16.49 8.80
N ALA A 232 2.41 16.23 8.89
CA ALA A 232 3.39 16.76 7.95
C ALA A 232 3.12 16.26 6.52
N ALA A 233 2.79 14.98 6.36
CA ALA A 233 2.47 14.38 5.07
C ALA A 233 1.21 14.98 4.43
N LEU A 234 0.16 15.23 5.22
CA LEU A 234 -1.05 15.86 4.69
C LEU A 234 -0.78 17.30 4.23
N ASN A 235 -0.06 18.08 5.04
CA ASN A 235 0.35 19.44 4.66
C ASN A 235 1.22 19.45 3.39
N GLU A 236 2.18 18.55 3.30
CA GLU A 236 3.06 18.41 2.14
C GLU A 236 2.26 18.01 0.89
N PHE A 237 1.31 17.08 1.04
CA PHE A 237 0.43 16.65 -0.03
C PHE A 237 -0.43 17.80 -0.57
N TYR A 238 -1.01 18.62 0.30
CA TYR A 238 -1.72 19.82 -0.15
C TYR A 238 -0.82 20.82 -0.88
N GLY A 239 0.45 20.93 -0.49
CA GLY A 239 1.44 21.66 -1.28
C GLY A 239 1.66 21.09 -2.70
N TYR A 240 1.70 19.76 -2.84
CA TYR A 240 1.78 19.09 -4.15
C TYR A 240 0.52 19.33 -5.00
N LEU A 241 -0.66 19.28 -4.38
CA LEU A 241 -1.93 19.52 -5.05
C LEU A 241 -2.05 20.98 -5.52
N GLU A 242 -1.73 21.95 -4.67
CA GLU A 242 -1.77 23.38 -5.01
C GLU A 242 -0.78 23.77 -6.12
N SER A 243 0.36 23.07 -6.18
CA SER A 243 1.39 23.32 -7.20
C SER A 243 1.16 22.57 -8.52
N GLY A 244 0.13 21.71 -8.59
CA GLY A 244 -0.16 20.89 -9.77
C GLY A 244 0.84 19.75 -10.00
N VAL A 245 1.63 19.39 -8.98
CA VAL A 245 2.50 18.21 -9.02
C VAL A 245 1.66 16.93 -9.04
N VAL A 246 0.51 16.96 -8.39
CA VAL A 246 -0.47 15.88 -8.39
C VAL A 246 -1.86 16.42 -8.67
N GLU A 247 -2.72 15.59 -9.24
CA GLU A 247 -4.11 15.95 -9.54
C GLU A 247 -5.06 14.78 -9.22
N PHE A 248 -6.27 15.07 -8.75
CA PHE A 248 -7.28 14.04 -8.62
C PHE A 248 -7.82 13.62 -9.99
N THR A 249 -8.02 12.32 -10.18
CA THR A 249 -8.64 11.75 -11.37
C THR A 249 -10.01 11.20 -11.03
N THR A 250 -11.03 11.71 -11.72
CA THR A 250 -12.39 11.19 -11.66
C THR A 250 -12.45 9.87 -12.41
N LEU A 251 -12.95 8.82 -11.75
CA LEU A 251 -13.22 7.53 -12.37
C LEU A 251 -14.71 7.22 -12.31
N GLU A 252 -15.20 6.54 -13.34
CA GLU A 252 -16.60 6.18 -13.49
C GLU A 252 -16.80 4.67 -13.47
N LEU A 253 -17.83 4.23 -12.75
CA LEU A 253 -18.32 2.85 -12.73
C LEU A 253 -19.50 2.76 -13.69
N TYR A 254 -19.40 1.88 -14.67
CA TYR A 254 -20.40 1.69 -15.71
C TYR A 254 -21.25 0.44 -15.46
N GLY A 255 -22.56 0.55 -15.76
CA GLY A 255 -23.51 -0.56 -15.77
C GLY A 255 -23.58 -1.29 -17.12
N GLU A 256 -24.52 -2.23 -17.25
CA GLU A 256 -24.68 -3.06 -18.47
C GLU A 256 -25.04 -2.24 -19.74
N ASP A 257 -25.61 -1.04 -19.58
CA ASP A 257 -26.04 -0.14 -20.66
C ASP A 257 -25.18 1.14 -20.77
N ASP A 258 -23.90 1.08 -20.36
CA ASP A 258 -22.97 2.23 -20.27
C ASP A 258 -23.49 3.39 -19.39
N GLU A 259 -24.46 3.12 -18.51
CA GLU A 259 -24.92 4.09 -17.54
C GLU A 259 -23.88 4.27 -16.42
N VAL A 260 -23.60 5.53 -16.07
CA VAL A 260 -22.70 5.85 -14.94
C VAL A 260 -23.43 5.55 -13.63
N LEU A 261 -23.04 4.47 -12.98
CA LEU A 261 -23.57 4.04 -11.68
C LEU A 261 -22.92 4.81 -10.53
N ARG A 262 -21.68 5.25 -10.71
CA ARG A 262 -20.89 6.00 -9.73
C ARG A 262 -19.81 6.81 -10.45
N SER A 263 -19.55 8.01 -9.95
CA SER A 263 -18.48 8.89 -10.43
C SER A 263 -17.90 9.63 -9.22
N GLY A 264 -16.59 9.82 -9.19
CA GLY A 264 -15.89 10.52 -8.10
C GLY A 264 -14.37 10.43 -8.23
N ASN A 265 -13.65 11.12 -7.34
CA ASN A 265 -12.20 11.14 -7.34
C ASN A 265 -11.64 9.87 -6.66
N TYR A 266 -11.45 8.81 -7.44
CA TYR A 266 -11.00 7.50 -6.95
C TYR A 266 -9.52 7.21 -7.26
N ALA A 267 -8.84 8.12 -7.96
CA ALA A 267 -7.43 8.01 -8.30
C ALA A 267 -6.70 9.33 -8.12
N LEU A 268 -5.40 9.25 -7.84
CA LEU A 268 -4.49 10.38 -7.75
C LEU A 268 -3.46 10.27 -8.89
N ASN A 269 -3.50 11.21 -9.83
CA ASN A 269 -2.47 11.36 -10.85
C ASN A 269 -1.22 11.93 -10.17
N ILE A 270 -0.18 11.10 -10.06
CA ILE A 270 1.08 11.48 -9.41
C ILE A 270 2.12 12.03 -10.39
N CYS A 271 1.76 12.14 -11.67
CA CYS A 271 2.60 12.74 -12.70
C CYS A 271 1.72 13.27 -13.87
N PRO A 272 0.92 14.33 -13.64
CA PRO A 272 0.02 14.91 -14.63
C PRO A 272 0.76 15.66 -15.75
N ASP A 273 2.00 16.09 -15.52
CA ASP A 273 2.84 16.73 -16.52
C ASP A 273 4.31 16.33 -16.33
N GLU A 274 4.71 15.20 -16.93
CA GLU A 274 6.07 14.63 -16.81
C GLU A 274 7.13 15.61 -17.32
N GLU A 275 6.88 16.31 -18.42
CA GLU A 275 7.85 17.22 -19.03
C GLU A 275 7.90 18.60 -18.35
N GLY A 276 6.75 19.18 -18.01
CA GLY A 276 6.67 20.51 -17.40
C GLY A 276 7.07 20.54 -15.93
N SER A 277 6.83 19.45 -15.19
CA SER A 277 7.29 19.32 -13.79
C SER A 277 8.77 18.94 -13.66
N GLY A 278 9.39 18.46 -14.73
CA GLY A 278 10.72 17.86 -14.69
C GLY A 278 10.77 16.58 -13.84
N SER A 279 9.62 15.94 -13.62
CA SER A 279 9.52 14.73 -12.82
C SER A 279 10.30 13.59 -13.45
N THR A 280 11.10 12.90 -12.64
CA THR A 280 11.76 11.65 -13.00
C THR A 280 10.99 10.45 -12.47
N LEU A 281 9.65 10.51 -12.36
CA LEU A 281 8.88 9.40 -11.80
C LEU A 281 9.09 8.09 -12.59
N SER A 282 9.30 8.19 -13.91
CA SER A 282 9.62 7.06 -14.79
C SER A 282 10.92 6.33 -14.43
N ASP A 283 11.81 6.95 -13.65
CA ASP A 283 12.98 6.29 -13.08
C ASP A 283 12.62 5.32 -11.96
N TYR A 284 11.41 5.38 -11.39
CA TYR A 284 10.93 4.52 -10.32
C TYR A 284 9.82 3.59 -10.83
N ILE A 285 8.78 4.17 -11.41
CA ILE A 285 7.63 3.45 -11.96
C ILE A 285 7.29 4.00 -13.33
N TYR A 286 7.10 3.12 -14.29
CA TYR A 286 6.84 3.51 -15.67
C TYR A 286 5.83 2.58 -16.32
N TYR A 287 5.25 3.02 -17.44
CA TYR A 287 4.70 2.16 -18.48
C TYR A 287 5.46 2.40 -19.80
N ARG A 288 5.43 1.40 -20.69
CA ARG A 288 6.06 1.52 -22.01
C ARG A 288 5.09 2.12 -23.00
N THR A 289 5.45 3.27 -23.55
CA THR A 289 4.78 3.90 -24.68
C THR A 289 5.69 3.96 -25.90
N SER A 290 5.13 4.26 -27.06
CA SER A 290 5.85 4.41 -28.31
C SER A 290 5.77 5.86 -28.76
N VAL A 291 6.92 6.46 -29.07
CA VAL A 291 7.05 7.84 -29.55
C VAL A 291 7.61 7.85 -30.96
N GLU A 292 7.13 8.78 -31.78
CA GLU A 292 7.67 9.02 -33.11
C GLU A 292 8.87 9.96 -33.02
N VAL A 293 10.01 9.50 -33.55
CA VAL A 293 11.28 10.23 -33.54
C VAL A 293 11.75 10.37 -34.99
N LEU A 294 12.11 11.59 -35.38
CA LEU A 294 12.75 11.84 -36.66
C LEU A 294 14.21 11.43 -36.58
N ASP A 295 14.63 10.51 -37.43
CA ASP A 295 16.03 10.13 -37.55
C ASP A 295 16.87 11.21 -38.26
N GLU A 296 18.19 11.00 -38.33
CA GLU A 296 19.13 11.94 -38.96
C GLU A 296 18.86 12.15 -40.47
N ASP A 297 18.14 11.22 -41.11
CA ASP A 297 17.77 11.24 -42.52
C ASP A 297 16.37 11.84 -42.76
N GLY A 298 15.64 12.17 -41.69
CA GLY A 298 14.30 12.76 -41.73
C GLY A 298 13.17 11.72 -41.89
N GLU A 299 13.46 10.43 -41.69
CA GLU A 299 12.44 9.38 -41.61
C GLU A 299 11.89 9.29 -40.17
N THR A 300 10.58 9.11 -40.05
CA THR A 300 9.94 8.87 -38.75
C THR A 300 10.14 7.43 -38.34
N THR A 301 10.85 7.22 -37.25
CA THR A 301 11.00 5.92 -36.59
C THR A 301 10.19 5.89 -35.29
N THR A 302 9.76 4.70 -34.88
CA THR A 302 9.04 4.51 -33.61
C THR A 302 10.01 3.96 -32.57
N GLU A 303 10.21 4.71 -31.49
CA GLU A 303 11.02 4.28 -30.35
C GLU A 303 10.13 3.96 -29.15
N ASN A 304 10.49 2.95 -28.37
CA ASN A 304 9.82 2.67 -27.10
C ASN A 304 10.46 3.51 -25.99
N LYS A 305 9.63 4.28 -25.29
CA LYS A 305 10.03 5.12 -24.17
C LYS A 305 9.32 4.66 -22.89
N ASN A 306 10.04 4.68 -21.78
CA ASN A 306 9.44 4.58 -20.46
C ASN A 306 8.87 5.95 -20.09
N SER A 307 7.60 5.99 -19.70
CA SER A 307 6.93 7.21 -19.27
C SER A 307 6.17 6.94 -17.99
N ALA A 308 6.02 7.98 -17.18
CA ALA A 308 5.15 7.98 -16.01
C ALA A 308 4.01 9.00 -16.13
N GLN A 309 3.90 9.68 -17.28
CA GLN A 309 2.81 10.59 -17.60
C GLN A 309 1.45 9.94 -17.34
N ASP A 310 0.63 10.58 -16.51
CA ASP A 310 -0.69 10.11 -16.09
C ASP A 310 -0.68 8.79 -15.30
N MET A 311 0.41 8.50 -14.60
CA MET A 311 0.46 7.42 -13.63
C MET A 311 -0.46 7.72 -12.45
N GLN A 312 -1.40 6.81 -12.17
CA GLN A 312 -2.34 6.93 -11.08
C GLN A 312 -1.89 6.11 -9.88
N ALA A 313 -2.02 6.69 -8.69
CA ALA A 313 -2.03 5.98 -7.42
C ALA A 313 -3.49 5.77 -6.97
N ILE A 314 -3.88 4.52 -6.77
CA ILE A 314 -5.20 4.12 -6.26
C ILE A 314 -5.02 3.58 -4.85
N PHE A 315 -5.74 4.15 -3.88
CA PHE A 315 -5.62 3.79 -2.47
C PHE A 315 -6.63 2.69 -2.15
N LEU A 316 -6.16 1.59 -1.59
CA LEU A 316 -6.97 0.39 -1.40
C LEU A 316 -7.51 0.32 0.04
N LYS A 317 -8.81 0.03 0.15
CA LYS A 317 -9.54 -0.16 1.41
C LYS A 317 -9.60 -1.64 1.79
N MET A 318 -8.44 -2.23 2.04
CA MET A 318 -8.34 -3.66 2.32
C MET A 318 -8.32 -3.97 3.80
N LYS A 319 -7.71 -3.10 4.61
CA LYS A 319 -7.43 -3.39 6.02
C LYS A 319 -8.69 -3.23 6.87
N GLY A 320 -9.38 -4.34 7.15
CA GLY A 320 -10.49 -4.39 8.12
C GLY A 320 -10.08 -4.24 9.60
N VAL A 321 -8.87 -3.78 9.90
CA VAL A 321 -8.32 -3.68 11.26
C VAL A 321 -7.81 -2.27 11.54
N GLU A 322 -8.57 -1.56 12.36
CA GLU A 322 -8.30 -0.25 12.96
C GLU A 322 -7.88 0.87 12.00
N ASP A 323 -8.81 1.81 11.81
CA ASP A 323 -8.71 3.09 11.08
C ASP A 323 -7.44 3.93 11.34
N SER A 324 -6.54 3.53 12.25
CA SER A 324 -5.36 4.31 12.62
C SER A 324 -4.10 4.04 11.78
N PHE A 325 -4.12 3.09 10.85
CA PHE A 325 -2.94 2.69 10.03
C PHE A 325 -3.11 2.93 8.52
N GLU A 326 -4.28 3.42 8.09
CA GLU A 326 -4.58 3.66 6.67
C GLU A 326 -3.80 4.85 6.07
N TYR A 327 -3.25 5.72 6.90
CA TYR A 327 -2.51 6.92 6.48
C TYR A 327 -1.04 6.68 6.09
N GLU A 328 -0.54 5.45 6.26
CA GLU A 328 0.79 5.05 5.78
C GLU A 328 0.89 5.13 4.24
N THR A 329 -0.24 4.99 3.55
CA THR A 329 -0.30 5.12 2.08
C THR A 329 0.14 6.50 1.62
N LEU A 330 -0.31 7.56 2.30
CA LEU A 330 0.09 8.92 1.95
C LEU A 330 1.58 9.16 2.19
N LEU A 331 2.13 8.66 3.31
CA LEU A 331 3.57 8.76 3.60
C LEU A 331 4.43 8.15 2.50
N PHE A 332 4.04 6.98 2.02
CA PHE A 332 4.72 6.31 0.92
C PHE A 332 4.61 7.09 -0.39
N VAL A 333 3.40 7.52 -0.75
CA VAL A 333 3.15 8.25 -2.00
C VAL A 333 3.89 9.59 -2.01
N ASN A 334 3.87 10.37 -0.93
CA ASN A 334 4.64 11.60 -0.81
C ASN A 334 6.14 11.35 -0.97
N THR A 335 6.67 10.28 -0.37
CA THR A 335 8.09 9.95 -0.50
C THR A 335 8.47 9.63 -1.94
N LEU A 336 7.60 8.93 -2.67
CA LEU A 336 7.81 8.66 -4.10
C LEU A 336 7.75 9.95 -4.93
N ILE A 337 6.77 10.81 -4.68
CA ILE A 337 6.64 12.13 -5.34
C ILE A 337 7.91 12.96 -5.09
N ALA A 338 8.28 13.17 -3.83
CA ALA A 338 9.46 13.94 -3.43
C ALA A 338 10.76 13.41 -4.05
N ALA A 339 10.91 12.08 -4.13
CA ALA A 339 12.08 11.45 -4.74
C ALA A 339 12.12 11.58 -6.28
N SER A 340 10.98 11.87 -6.90
CA SER A 340 10.85 12.07 -8.35
C SER A 340 10.95 13.53 -8.79
N LEU A 341 10.74 14.48 -7.88
CA LEU A 341 10.82 15.91 -8.20
C LEU A 341 12.27 16.37 -8.32
N PRO A 342 12.53 17.43 -9.13
CA PRO A 342 13.83 18.08 -9.17
C PRO A 342 14.24 18.54 -7.77
N GLN A 343 15.40 18.11 -7.30
CA GLN A 343 15.94 18.58 -6.03
C GLN A 343 16.32 20.06 -6.16
N ALA A 344 15.81 20.92 -5.28
CA ALA A 344 16.23 22.32 -5.24
C ALA A 344 17.70 22.41 -4.79
N ASP A 345 18.55 23.02 -5.62
CA ASP A 345 19.98 23.26 -5.34
C ASP A 345 20.25 24.14 -4.11
#